data_AF-A0AAU9BHN9-F1
#
_entry.id   AF-A0AAU9BHN9-F1
#
_cell.length_a   1.000
_cell.length_b   1.000
_cell.length_c   1.000
_cell.angle_alpha   90.00
_cell.angle_beta   90.00
_cell.angle_gamma   90.00
#
_symmetry.space_group_name_H-M   'P 1'
#
loop_
_entity.id
_entity.type
_entity.pdbx_description
1 polymer ?
#
loop_
_entity_poly.entity_id
_entity_poly.type
_entity_poly.pdbx_seq_one_letter_code
_entity_poly.pdbx_strand_id
1 'polypeptide(L)' 'MKDICTDDMDAMIVQSMCNLAKAKSLCVVAEYVETPAQREMLLRFGVDYLQGYLIGKPKPLEELRA' A
#
# COMPACT_ATOMS: atom_id res chain seq x y z
N MET A 1 3.43 -2.90 -6.31
CA MET A 1 3.24 -1.49 -5.89
C MET A 1 4.08 -0.50 -6.68
N LYS A 2 5.36 -0.79 -6.91
CA LYS A 2 6.30 0.09 -7.59
C LYS A 2 5.73 0.74 -8.87
N ASP A 3 5.07 -0.06 -9.72
CA ASP A 3 4.62 0.37 -11.03
C ASP A 3 3.10 0.60 -11.12
N ILE A 4 2.38 0.64 -9.97
CA ILE A 4 0.91 0.76 -9.94
C ILE A 4 0.38 2.03 -10.63
N CYS A 5 1.21 3.09 -10.70
CA CYS A 5 0.81 4.36 -11.29
C CYS A 5 1.06 4.42 -12.80
N THR A 6 1.76 3.43 -13.36
CA THR A 6 2.21 3.42 -14.77
C THR A 6 1.76 2.19 -15.54
N ASP A 7 1.32 1.13 -14.84
CA ASP A 7 0.80 -0.09 -15.43
C ASP A 7 -0.67 -0.30 -15.00
N ASP A 8 -1.57 -0.20 -15.98
CA ASP A 8 -3.01 -0.35 -15.77
C ASP A 8 -3.40 -1.77 -15.31
N MET A 9 -2.63 -2.78 -15.74
CA MET A 9 -2.86 -4.17 -15.34
C MET A 9 -2.59 -4.32 -13.84
N ASP A 10 -1.45 -3.80 -13.37
CA ASP A 10 -1.08 -3.83 -11.95
C ASP A 10 -2.15 -3.14 -11.09
N ALA A 11 -2.61 -1.97 -11.54
CA ALA A 11 -3.68 -1.25 -10.87
C ALA A 11 -4.98 -2.08 -10.80
N MET A 12 -5.37 -2.75 -11.89
CA MET A 12 -6.55 -3.60 -11.93
C MET A 12 -6.44 -4.83 -11.02
N ILE A 13 -5.29 -5.49 -10.96
CA ILE A 13 -5.07 -6.63 -10.04
C ILE A 13 -5.19 -6.17 -8.60
N VAL A 14 -4.49 -5.08 -8.23
CA VAL A 14 -4.51 -4.57 -6.85
C VAL A 14 -5.93 -4.17 -6.44
N GLN A 15 -6.67 -3.48 -7.31
CA GLN A 15 -8.06 -3.12 -7.04
C GLN A 15 -8.94 -4.36 -6.85
N SER A 16 -8.75 -5.41 -7.67
CA SER A 16 -9.50 -6.66 -7.56
C SER A 16 -9.21 -7.40 -6.26
N MET A 17 -7.92 -7.43 -5.85
CA MET A 17 -7.52 -8.01 -4.56
C MET A 17 -8.12 -7.26 -3.37
N CYS A 18 -8.13 -5.92 -3.41
CA CYS A 18 -8.76 -5.11 -2.37
C CYS A 18 -10.27 -5.40 -2.26
N ASN A 19 -10.96 -5.52 -3.39
CA ASN A 19 -12.38 -5.87 -3.41
C ASN A 19 -12.64 -7.27 -2.83
N LEU A 20 -11.80 -8.25 -3.15
CA LEU A 20 -11.90 -9.61 -2.61
C LEU A 20 -11.67 -9.62 -1.09
N ALA A 21 -10.63 -8.93 -0.61
CA ALA A 21 -10.32 -8.83 0.81
C ALA A 21 -11.48 -8.19 1.58
N LYS A 22 -12.04 -7.09 1.06
CA LYS A 22 -13.22 -6.42 1.62
C LYS A 22 -14.43 -7.35 1.70
N ALA A 23 -14.70 -8.13 0.66
CA ALA A 23 -15.79 -9.11 0.66
C ALA A 23 -15.59 -10.24 1.69
N LYS A 24 -14.36 -10.47 2.14
CA LYS A 24 -13.99 -11.44 3.18
C LYS A 24 -13.75 -10.80 4.55
N SER A 25 -14.00 -9.50 4.70
CA SER A 25 -13.69 -8.76 5.93
C SER A 25 -12.23 -8.90 6.37
N LEU A 26 -11.31 -8.99 5.41
CA LEU A 26 -9.87 -9.02 5.64
C LEU A 26 -9.28 -7.62 5.46
N CYS A 27 -8.25 -7.31 6.24
CA CYS A 27 -7.47 -6.09 6.06
C CYS A 27 -6.35 -6.29 5.04
N VAL A 28 -6.04 -5.24 4.28
CA VAL A 28 -4.99 -5.22 3.26
C VAL A 28 -3.87 -4.28 3.67
N VAL A 29 -2.64 -4.77 3.59
CA VAL A 29 -1.42 -3.96 3.71
C VAL A 29 -0.78 -3.85 2.32
N ALA A 30 -0.54 -2.63 1.86
CA ALA A 30 0.29 -2.41 0.67
C ALA A 30 1.73 -2.07 1.08
N GLU A 31 2.65 -2.93 0.65
CA GLU A 31 4.09 -2.77 0.90
C GLU A 31 4.79 -2.03 -0.25
N TYR A 32 5.99 -1.50 0.03
CA TYR A 32 6.82 -0.76 -0.93
C TYR A 32 6.17 0.52 -1.47
N VAL A 33 5.49 1.28 -0.62
CA VAL A 33 4.96 2.61 -0.94
C VAL A 33 6.05 3.66 -0.79
N GLU A 34 6.49 4.25 -1.90
CA GLU A 34 7.64 5.16 -1.97
C GLU A 34 7.26 6.58 -2.42
N THR A 35 6.12 6.75 -3.09
CA THR A 35 5.68 8.05 -3.61
C THR A 35 4.28 8.45 -3.15
N PRO A 36 4.00 9.77 -3.02
CA PRO A 36 2.65 10.25 -2.69
C PRO A 36 1.57 9.77 -3.68
N ALA A 37 1.90 9.68 -4.97
CA ALA A 37 0.98 9.20 -6.00
C ALA A 37 0.56 7.73 -5.78
N GLN A 38 1.51 6.85 -5.41
CA GLN A 38 1.21 5.46 -5.04
C GLN A 38 0.28 5.40 -3.83
N ARG A 39 0.57 6.19 -2.78
CA ARG A 39 -0.27 6.29 -1.58
C ARG A 39 -1.70 6.70 -1.92
N GLU A 40 -1.88 7.77 -2.69
CA GLU A 40 -3.21 8.26 -3.04
C GLU A 40 -4.01 7.22 -3.82
N MET A 41 -3.37 6.54 -4.78
CA MET A 41 -4.01 5.49 -5.56
C MET A 41 -4.44 4.31 -4.68
N LEU A 42 -3.59 3.85 -3.76
CA LEU A 42 -3.90 2.74 -2.87
C LEU A 42 -5.03 3.04 -1.90
N LEU A 43 -5.08 4.26 -1.36
CA LEU A 43 -6.17 4.69 -0.49
C LEU A 43 -7.50 4.70 -1.25
N ARG A 44 -7.50 5.09 -2.53
CA ARG A 44 -8.71 5.00 -3.39
C ARG A 44 -9.14 3.56 -3.62
N PHE A 45 -8.20 2.62 -3.72
CA PHE A 45 -8.49 1.20 -3.92
C PHE A 45 -9.03 0.50 -2.67
N GLY A 46 -8.93 1.16 -1.51
CA GLY A 46 -9.44 0.64 -0.24
C GLY A 46 -8.42 -0.18 0.54
N VAL A 47 -7.13 0.08 0.35
CA VAL A 47 -6.08 -0.48 1.21
C VAL A 47 -6.16 0.13 2.61
N ASP A 48 -6.07 -0.71 3.64
CA ASP A 48 -6.19 -0.28 5.04
C ASP A 48 -4.88 0.26 5.61
N TYR A 49 -3.75 -0.38 5.27
CA TYR A 49 -2.44 -0.05 5.82
C TYR A 49 -1.39 0.12 4.73
N LEU A 50 -0.45 1.03 4.96
CA LEU A 50 0.63 1.34 4.03
C LEU A 50 1.98 1.12 4.71
N GLN A 51 2.88 0.43 4.02
CA GLN A 51 4.28 0.28 4.43
C GLN A 51 5.19 0.66 3.27
N GLY A 52 6.21 1.47 3.55
CA GLY A 52 7.24 1.80 2.58
C GLY A 52 8.01 3.05 2.97
N TYR A 53 9.02 3.39 2.17
CA TYR A 53 9.95 4.46 2.47
C TYR A 53 9.32 5.86 2.45
N LEU A 54 8.14 6.01 1.85
CA LEU A 54 7.33 7.21 2.00
C LEU A 54 6.90 7.44 3.46
N ILE A 55 6.60 6.36 4.18
CA ILE A 55 6.16 6.39 5.58
C ILE A 55 7.38 6.46 6.50
N GLY A 56 8.37 5.60 6.24
CA GLY A 56 9.60 5.55 7.01
C GLY A 56 10.48 4.41 6.52
N LYS A 57 11.80 4.61 6.59
CA LYS A 57 12.76 3.52 6.38
C LYS A 57 12.83 2.63 7.62
N PRO A 58 13.16 1.33 7.48
CA PRO A 58 13.53 0.49 8.61
C PRO A 58 14.61 1.15 9.44
N LYS A 59 14.45 1.09 10.76
CA LYS A 59 15.38 1.64 11.74
C LYS A 59 15.55 0.64 12.89
N PRO A 60 16.69 0.66 13.59
CA PRO A 60 16.87 -0.05 14.86
C PRO A 60 15.73 0.25 15.84
N LEU A 61 15.37 -0.72 16.68
CA LEU A 61 14.24 -0.60 17.61
C LEU A 61 14.44 0.56 18.60
N GLU A 62 15.69 0.83 18.96
CA GLU A 62 16.13 1.90 19.84
C GLU A 62 15.75 3.28 19.29
N GLU A 63 15.72 3.44 17.97
CA GLU A 63 15.36 4.69 17.29
C GLU A 63 13.83 4.85 17.09
N LEU A 64 13.04 3.82 17.39
CA LEU A 64 11.58 3.84 17.23
C LEU A 64 10.84 4.31 18.49
N ARG A 65 11.54 4.55 19.59
CA ARG A 65 10.95 4.99 20.86
C ARG A 65 10.85 6.52 20.91
N ALA A 66 9.64 7.03 21.14
CA ALA A 66 9.38 8.43 21.50
C ALA A 66 9.55 8.65 23.00
#